data_AF-A0A1M3QDG8-F1
#
_entry.id   AF-A0A1M3QDG8-F1
#
_cell.length_a   1.000
_cell.length_b   1.000
_cell.length_c   1.000
_cell.angle_alpha   90.00
_cell.angle_beta   90.00
_cell.angle_gamma   90.00
#
_symmetry.space_group_name_H-M   'P 1'
#
loop_
_entity.id
_entity.type
_entity.pdbx_description
1 polymer ?
#
loop_
_entity_poly.entity_id
_entity_poly.type
_entity_poly.pdbx_seq_one_letter_code
_entity_poly.pdbx_strand_id
1 'polypeptide(L)'
;MTSKLLSVTAAALFALSSATVVFAQTATPSTTPTPAPSSTSSASTPSSAMPSKDELKTARQACRQDAIGQNLKGQARKDSVQSCMQQKYPVLAKRKTCHDQGTAKGLEKKALRDFVKQCVTAS
;
A
#
# COMPACT_ATOMS: atom_id res chain seq x y z
N MET A 1 -49.99 -6.46 6.54
CA MET A 1 -49.30 -7.75 6.71
C MET A 1 -48.28 -7.59 7.82
N THR A 2 -48.59 -8.19 8.96
CA THR A 2 -47.91 -8.09 10.25
C THR A 2 -46.71 -9.04 10.34
N SER A 3 -45.61 -8.51 10.89
CA SER A 3 -44.57 -9.10 11.75
C SER A 3 -43.98 -10.49 11.46
N LYS A 4 -42.64 -10.56 11.47
CA LYS A 4 -41.87 -11.65 12.12
C LYS A 4 -40.44 -11.20 12.47
N LEU A 5 -40.26 -10.91 13.76
CA LEU A 5 -39.00 -10.99 14.52
C LEU A 5 -38.62 -12.46 14.73
N LEU A 6 -37.40 -12.69 15.30
CA LEU A 6 -36.83 -13.94 15.88
C LEU A 6 -35.93 -14.75 14.91
N SER A 7 -34.72 -15.26 15.20
CA SER A 7 -33.91 -15.55 16.42
C SER A 7 -32.43 -15.75 15.98
N VAL A 8 -31.38 -15.21 16.63
CA VAL A 8 -30.53 -15.76 17.73
C VAL A 8 -30.37 -17.29 17.83
N THR A 9 -29.12 -17.79 17.64
CA THR A 9 -28.42 -18.92 18.33
C THR A 9 -26.99 -19.02 17.77
N ALA A 10 -25.90 -18.65 18.45
CA ALA A 10 -25.18 -19.33 19.54
C ALA A 10 -24.62 -20.73 19.17
N ALA A 11 -23.30 -20.81 18.95
CA ALA A 11 -22.51 -22.03 19.09
C ALA A 11 -21.09 -21.67 19.54
N ALA A 12 -20.61 -22.40 20.53
CA ALA A 12 -19.52 -22.05 21.41
C ALA A 12 -18.28 -22.95 21.21
N LEU A 13 -17.19 -22.55 21.87
CA LEU A 13 -16.05 -23.38 22.32
C LEU A 13 -14.99 -23.79 21.29
N PHE A 14 -13.81 -23.18 21.42
CA PHE A 14 -12.58 -23.97 21.51
C PHE A 14 -11.71 -23.41 22.63
N ALA A 15 -11.46 -24.28 23.61
CA ALA A 15 -10.64 -24.06 24.77
C ALA A 15 -9.25 -24.69 24.54
N LEU A 16 -8.32 -24.34 25.45
CA LEU A 16 -7.08 -25.04 25.82
C LEU A 16 -5.76 -24.74 25.05
N SER A 17 -4.79 -24.26 25.85
CA SER A 17 -3.37 -24.66 25.91
C SER A 17 -2.46 -24.30 24.71
N SER A 18 -1.23 -23.80 24.88
CA SER A 18 -0.15 -24.23 25.79
C SER A 18 0.97 -23.16 25.86
N ALA A 19 1.49 -22.91 27.06
CA ALA A 19 2.86 -23.20 27.53
C ALA A 19 4.05 -22.39 26.93
N THR A 20 4.55 -21.48 27.75
CA THR A 20 5.96 -21.13 28.07
C THR A 20 7.12 -21.72 27.24
N VAL A 21 7.97 -20.84 26.72
CA VAL A 21 9.45 -21.00 26.67
C VAL A 21 10.07 -19.59 26.75
N VAL A 22 10.55 -19.15 27.92
CA VAL A 22 11.97 -19.04 28.28
C VAL A 22 12.89 -18.68 27.12
N PHE A 23 13.49 -17.49 27.17
CA PHE A 23 14.90 -17.33 26.83
C PHE A 23 15.51 -16.16 27.62
N ALA A 24 16.20 -16.50 28.70
CA ALA A 24 17.24 -15.67 29.28
C ALA A 24 18.46 -15.73 28.34
N GLN A 25 18.99 -14.60 27.91
CA GLN A 25 20.33 -14.52 27.35
C GLN A 25 21.10 -13.40 28.06
N THR A 26 21.78 -13.85 29.11
CA THR A 26 23.17 -13.58 29.46
C THR A 26 23.84 -12.44 28.70
N ALA A 27 24.21 -11.40 29.43
CA ALA A 27 25.20 -10.41 29.03
C ALA A 27 26.60 -11.04 28.93
N THR A 28 27.40 -10.62 27.94
CA THR A 28 28.79 -10.11 28.09
C THR A 28 29.37 -9.68 26.71
N PRO A 29 30.42 -8.83 26.70
CA PRO A 29 30.61 -7.76 25.72
C PRO A 29 31.75 -8.00 24.72
N SER A 30 32.02 -6.94 23.93
CA SER A 30 33.17 -6.68 23.06
C SER A 30 33.06 -7.18 21.63
N THR A 31 32.97 -6.24 20.69
CA THR A 31 34.00 -6.01 19.65
C THR A 31 33.68 -4.67 18.94
N THR A 32 34.64 -3.74 19.01
CA THR A 32 35.01 -2.71 18.00
C THR A 32 33.91 -2.08 17.13
N PRO A 33 33.62 -0.76 17.25
CA PRO A 33 32.91 -0.05 16.19
C PRO A 33 33.87 0.21 15.02
N THR A 34 33.89 -0.70 14.05
CA THR A 34 34.27 -0.38 12.67
C THR A 34 33.22 0.59 12.12
N PRO A 35 33.62 1.72 11.51
CA PRO A 35 32.67 2.66 10.91
C PRO A 35 32.01 2.00 9.68
N ALA A 36 30.83 1.43 9.88
CA ALA A 36 29.97 1.04 8.77
C ALA A 36 29.47 2.32 8.09
N PRO A 37 29.56 2.41 6.75
CA PRO A 37 29.07 3.56 6.01
C PRO A 37 27.61 3.77 6.34
N SER A 38 27.27 5.02 6.64
CA SER A 38 25.93 5.56 6.76
C SER A 38 25.11 5.12 5.55
N SER A 39 24.47 3.96 5.66
CA SER A 39 23.31 3.64 4.87
C SER A 39 22.24 4.55 5.44
N THR A 40 22.11 5.72 4.83
CA THR A 40 20.91 6.54 4.90
C THR A 40 19.74 5.63 4.53
N SER A 41 19.21 4.95 5.55
CA SER A 41 17.82 4.56 5.63
C SER A 41 17.06 5.87 5.67
N SER A 42 16.93 6.51 4.50
CA SER A 42 15.91 7.52 4.31
C SER A 42 14.59 6.78 4.44
N ALA A 43 14.06 6.89 5.66
CA ALA A 43 12.73 6.57 6.06
C ALA A 43 11.76 6.68 4.88
N SER A 44 10.96 5.63 4.71
CA SER A 44 9.78 5.64 3.85
C SER A 44 8.75 6.59 4.44
N THR A 45 9.04 7.89 4.43
CA THR A 45 7.99 8.90 4.57
C THR A 45 7.19 8.87 3.27
N PRO A 46 5.85 8.79 3.33
CA PRO A 46 5.03 8.99 2.15
C PRO A 46 5.32 10.40 1.63
N SER A 47 6.15 10.46 0.57
CA SER A 47 6.51 11.72 -0.05
C SER A 47 5.23 12.35 -0.61
N SER A 48 4.83 13.48 -0.03
CA SER A 48 3.66 14.25 -0.49
C SER A 48 3.96 14.99 -1.81
N ALA A 49 5.23 14.99 -2.24
CA ALA A 49 5.66 15.53 -3.52
C ALA A 49 5.39 14.53 -4.66
N MET A 50 5.19 15.06 -5.86
CA MET A 50 4.98 14.25 -7.05
C MET A 50 6.25 13.44 -7.35
N PRO A 51 6.19 12.09 -7.34
CA PRO A 51 7.36 11.27 -7.59
C PRO A 51 7.85 11.44 -9.03
N SER A 52 9.16 11.39 -9.21
CA SER A 52 9.78 11.37 -10.53
C SER A 52 9.41 10.09 -11.29
N LYS A 53 9.65 10.11 -12.61
CA LYS A 53 9.37 8.96 -13.47
C LYS A 53 10.17 7.73 -13.05
N ASP A 54 11.42 7.91 -12.63
CA ASP A 54 12.31 6.83 -12.23
C ASP A 54 11.91 6.24 -10.88
N GLU A 55 11.50 7.08 -9.92
CA GLU A 55 10.94 6.62 -8.64
C GLU A 55 9.67 5.79 -8.86
N LEU A 56 8.76 6.25 -9.72
CA LEU A 56 7.55 5.49 -10.06
C LEU A 56 7.88 4.13 -10.70
N LYS A 57 8.91 4.07 -11.55
CA LYS A 57 9.34 2.82 -12.19
C LYS A 57 9.89 1.84 -11.16
N THR A 58 10.78 2.32 -10.29
CA THR A 58 11.38 1.55 -9.20
C THR A 58 10.32 1.05 -8.22
N ALA A 59 9.42 1.91 -7.77
CA ALA A 59 8.36 1.53 -6.85
C ALA A 59 7.38 0.53 -7.48
N ARG A 60 7.03 0.71 -8.76
CA ARG A 60 6.20 -0.28 -9.46
C ARG A 60 6.91 -1.63 -9.58
N GLN A 61 8.23 -1.64 -9.74
CA GLN A 61 9.01 -2.87 -9.75
C GLN A 61 8.99 -3.55 -8.38
N ALA A 62 9.20 -2.81 -7.31
CA ALA A 62 9.06 -3.33 -5.94
C ALA A 62 7.66 -3.93 -5.70
N CYS A 63 6.60 -3.18 -5.99
CA CYS A 63 5.22 -3.66 -5.86
C CYS A 63 4.94 -4.93 -6.69
N ARG A 64 5.57 -5.09 -7.87
CA ARG A 64 5.46 -6.32 -8.66
C ARG A 64 6.15 -7.50 -7.99
N GLN A 65 7.35 -7.29 -7.42
CA GLN A 65 8.06 -8.33 -6.69
C GLN A 65 7.28 -8.76 -5.44
N ASP A 66 6.66 -7.82 -4.72
CA ASP A 66 5.81 -8.12 -3.57
C ASP A 66 4.60 -8.97 -3.98
N ALA A 67 3.94 -8.63 -5.09
CA ALA A 67 2.80 -9.41 -5.60
C ALA A 67 3.22 -10.81 -6.08
N ILE A 68 4.43 -10.96 -6.64
CA ILE A 68 5.00 -12.25 -7.02
C ILE A 68 5.35 -13.08 -5.77
N GLY A 69 5.94 -12.46 -4.73
CA GLY A 69 6.24 -13.11 -3.46
C GLY A 69 4.97 -13.60 -2.75
N GLN A 70 3.85 -12.92 -2.94
CA GLN A 70 2.52 -13.34 -2.49
C GLN A 70 1.85 -14.37 -3.42
N ASN A 71 2.56 -14.91 -4.41
CA ASN A 71 2.07 -15.88 -5.40
C ASN A 71 0.82 -15.41 -6.19
N LEU A 72 0.58 -14.09 -6.25
CA LEU A 72 -0.57 -13.53 -6.97
C LEU A 72 -0.34 -13.61 -8.48
N LYS A 73 -1.37 -14.03 -9.20
CA LYS A 73 -1.36 -14.20 -10.67
C LYS A 73 -2.51 -13.44 -11.32
N GLY A 74 -2.42 -13.26 -12.64
CA GLY A 74 -3.48 -12.67 -13.44
C GLY A 74 -3.95 -11.30 -12.93
N GLN A 75 -5.26 -11.17 -12.72
CA GLN A 75 -5.90 -9.93 -12.27
C GLN A 75 -5.53 -9.58 -10.82
N ALA A 76 -5.50 -10.56 -9.91
CA ALA A 76 -5.13 -10.34 -8.51
C ALA A 76 -3.73 -9.72 -8.36
N ARG A 77 -2.78 -10.10 -9.22
CA ARG A 77 -1.45 -9.49 -9.26
C ARG A 77 -1.52 -8.00 -9.65
N LYS A 78 -2.34 -7.66 -10.65
CA LYS A 78 -2.49 -6.27 -11.10
C LYS A 78 -3.13 -5.40 -10.02
N ASP A 79 -4.15 -5.93 -9.36
CA ASP A 79 -4.87 -5.23 -8.29
C ASP A 79 -3.98 -5.00 -7.06
N SER A 80 -3.15 -5.99 -6.71
CA SER A 80 -2.14 -5.85 -5.65
C SER A 80 -1.08 -4.79 -5.98
N VAL A 81 -0.53 -4.80 -7.20
CA VAL A 81 0.42 -3.78 -7.65
C VAL A 81 -0.22 -2.39 -7.63
N GLN A 82 -1.47 -2.28 -8.09
CA GLN A 82 -2.19 -1.02 -8.09
C GLN A 82 -2.43 -0.52 -6.65
N SER A 83 -2.85 -1.40 -5.75
CA SER A 83 -3.06 -1.08 -4.34
C SER A 83 -1.74 -0.63 -3.68
N CYS A 84 -0.65 -1.37 -3.89
CA CYS A 84 0.68 -1.00 -3.41
C CYS A 84 1.10 0.39 -3.90
N MET A 85 0.91 0.68 -5.19
CA MET A 85 1.23 2.00 -5.77
C MET A 85 0.36 3.12 -5.19
N GLN A 86 -0.93 2.88 -4.94
CA GLN A 86 -1.84 3.86 -4.36
C GLN A 86 -1.50 4.16 -2.89
N GLN A 87 -1.12 3.13 -2.13
CA GLN A 87 -0.66 3.28 -0.74
C GLN A 87 0.67 4.05 -0.66
N LYS A 88 1.62 3.76 -1.56
CA LYS A 88 2.91 4.44 -1.62
C LYS A 88 2.80 5.89 -2.11
N TYR A 89 1.92 6.15 -3.07
CA TYR A 89 1.76 7.47 -3.70
C TYR A 89 0.28 7.84 -3.81
N PRO A 90 -0.34 8.40 -2.75
CA PRO A 90 -1.74 8.81 -2.77
C PRO A 90 -2.04 9.88 -3.83
N VAL A 91 -1.03 10.66 -4.23
CA VAL A 91 -1.11 11.62 -5.34
C VAL A 91 -1.49 10.95 -6.67
N LEU A 92 -1.12 9.67 -6.89
CA LEU A 92 -1.53 8.93 -8.08
C LEU A 92 -3.02 8.57 -8.05
N ALA A 93 -3.58 8.28 -6.88
CA ALA A 93 -5.00 8.05 -6.73
C ALA A 93 -5.78 9.33 -7.06
N LYS A 94 -5.36 10.49 -6.52
CA LYS A 94 -5.93 11.80 -6.88
C LYS A 94 -5.90 12.04 -8.39
N ARG A 95 -4.75 11.79 -9.03
CA ARG A 95 -4.59 11.95 -10.49
C ARG A 95 -5.52 11.03 -11.29
N LYS A 96 -5.71 9.79 -10.83
CA LYS A 96 -6.66 8.84 -11.46
C LYS A 96 -8.09 9.36 -11.35
N THR A 97 -8.51 9.81 -10.17
CA THR A 97 -9.84 10.42 -9.98
C THR A 97 -10.06 11.62 -10.90
N CYS A 98 -9.08 12.51 -11.02
CA CYS A 98 -9.14 13.64 -11.94
C CYS A 98 -9.22 13.19 -13.41
N HIS A 99 -8.52 12.12 -13.78
CA HIS A 99 -8.62 11.56 -15.13
C HIS A 99 -10.02 11.02 -15.39
N ASP A 100 -10.58 10.24 -14.47
CA ASP A 100 -11.90 9.65 -14.60
C ASP A 100 -13.00 10.73 -14.67
N GLN A 101 -12.87 11.82 -13.91
CA GLN A 101 -13.75 12.99 -14.01
C GLN A 101 -13.64 13.69 -15.38
N GLY A 102 -12.43 13.83 -15.93
CA GLY A 102 -12.23 14.43 -17.24
C GLY A 102 -12.82 13.58 -18.36
N THR A 103 -12.64 12.26 -18.29
CA THR A 103 -13.24 11.30 -19.21
C THR A 103 -14.77 11.31 -19.11
N ALA A 104 -15.33 11.38 -17.89
CA ALA A 104 -16.78 11.49 -17.68
C ALA A 104 -17.36 12.79 -18.26
N LYS A 105 -16.55 13.84 -18.39
CA LYS A 105 -16.89 15.09 -19.08
C LYS A 105 -16.70 15.04 -20.61
N GLY A 106 -16.30 13.90 -21.16
CA GLY A 106 -16.01 13.73 -22.58
C GLY A 106 -14.74 14.45 -23.05
N LEU A 107 -13.83 14.80 -22.12
CA LEU A 107 -12.58 15.45 -22.47
C LEU A 107 -11.61 14.43 -23.06
N GLU A 108 -10.99 14.79 -24.18
CA GLU A 108 -10.07 13.93 -24.92
C GLU A 108 -8.68 14.57 -25.06
N LYS A 109 -7.65 13.74 -25.23
CA LYS A 109 -6.27 14.13 -25.57
C LYS A 109 -5.73 15.30 -24.72
N LYS A 110 -5.52 16.47 -25.35
CA LYS A 110 -4.92 17.65 -24.69
C LYS A 110 -5.87 18.22 -23.63
N ALA A 111 -7.16 18.30 -23.92
CA ALA A 111 -8.16 18.83 -23.00
C ALA A 111 -8.23 18.00 -21.71
N LEU A 112 -8.18 16.66 -21.85
CA LEU A 112 -8.11 15.76 -20.70
C LEU A 112 -6.84 15.98 -19.87
N ARG A 113 -5.69 16.10 -20.51
CA ARG A 113 -4.41 16.33 -19.80
C ARG A 113 -4.38 17.67 -19.07
N ASP A 114 -4.92 18.72 -19.67
CA ASP A 114 -4.98 20.04 -19.06
C ASP A 114 -5.96 20.05 -17.88
N PHE A 115 -7.12 19.40 -18.02
CA PHE A 115 -8.07 19.20 -16.93
C PHE A 115 -7.46 18.43 -15.76
N VAL A 116 -6.77 17.32 -16.02
CA VAL A 116 -6.11 16.52 -14.97
C VAL A 116 -5.07 17.34 -14.23
N LYS A 117 -4.27 18.16 -14.92
CA LYS A 117 -3.30 19.05 -14.27
C LYS A 117 -4.00 20.04 -13.33
N GLN A 118 -5.02 20.73 -13.82
CA GLN A 118 -5.78 21.72 -13.03
C GLN A 118 -6.49 21.07 -11.84
N CYS A 119 -7.12 19.90 -12.04
CA CYS A 119 -7.82 19.16 -11.00
C CYS A 119 -6.86 18.72 -9.88
N VAL A 120 -5.68 18.19 -10.23
CA VAL A 120 -4.69 17.77 -9.22
C VAL A 120 -4.13 18.97 -8.44
N THR A 121 -4.00 20.15 -9.06
CA THR A 121 -3.53 21.36 -8.36
C THR A 121 -4.61 22.05 -7.52
N ALA A 122 -5.89 21.81 -7.81
CA ALA A 122 -7.03 22.38 -7.09
C ALA A 122 -7.49 21.54 -5.87
N SER A 123 -6.86 20.38 -5.63
CA SER A 123 -7.24 19.35 -4.62
C SER A 123 -6.17 19.11 -3.57
#